data_AF-A0A3B8PRM4-F1
#
_entry.id   AF-A0A3B8PRM4-F1
#
_cell.length_a   1.000
_cell.length_b   1.000
_cell.length_c   1.000
_cell.angle_alpha   90.00
_cell.angle_beta   90.00
_cell.angle_gamma   90.00
#
_symmetry.space_group_name_H-M   'P 1'
#
loop_
_entity.id
_entity.type
_entity.pdbx_description
1 polymer ?
#
loop_
_entity_poly.entity_id
_entity_poly.type
_entity_poly.pdbx_seq_one_letter_code
_entity_poly.pdbx_strand_id
1 'polypeptide(L)'
;MRTSALLTTSLLTCLLTSVVAAEAKPWVVYPGGNGSGAGKHIVFVTGDDEYRSEEGMPMLAKILSVRHGFKCTVLFAVDPKTGVIKPDHQTNIPGLEALDSADLMVLFLRFRELPDKQMKHIVDFTHSGKPIIGLRTATHAFNYSRNKNSKFRPLTFNSGKPRGGWGGLVLGDTWLNHHGHHGRESTRGVINPKHKTHPVLTGVTDIWGPTDVYGVRTLPKDAKVIVHGQVLAGMKPSAAPVKGRKNEPMMPLVWIRAFKTETGKTSRILATTMGASTDLQSPGLRRLLVNGCFWGLQMEKHISAKSDVTYVGAYKPTRFGFGSYVKGVKPSDHALK
;
A
#
# COMPACT_ATOMS: atom_id res chain seq x y z
N MET A 1 32.37 60.94 -54.13
CA MET A 1 31.25 59.97 -53.99
C MET A 1 31.70 58.86 -53.07
N ARG A 2 30.93 58.57 -52.00
CA ARG A 2 30.60 57.26 -51.37
C ARG A 2 31.78 56.27 -51.15
N THR A 3 32.04 55.70 -49.96
CA THR A 3 31.11 55.22 -48.93
C THR A 3 31.91 54.77 -47.70
N SER A 4 31.41 55.08 -46.50
CA SER A 4 31.91 54.60 -45.20
C SER A 4 31.56 53.13 -44.98
N ALA A 5 32.51 52.33 -44.48
CA ALA A 5 32.24 50.97 -44.00
C ALA A 5 32.33 50.96 -42.46
N LEU A 6 31.18 50.87 -41.79
CA LEU A 6 31.11 50.57 -40.36
C LEU A 6 31.36 49.07 -40.15
N LEU A 7 32.37 48.71 -39.37
CA LEU A 7 32.49 47.38 -38.80
C LEU A 7 31.59 47.29 -37.56
N THR A 8 30.51 46.53 -37.66
CA THR A 8 29.68 46.08 -36.53
C THR A 8 30.21 44.75 -36.02
N THR A 9 30.92 44.77 -34.90
CA THR A 9 31.32 43.58 -34.14
C THR A 9 30.10 43.03 -33.39
N SER A 10 29.51 41.96 -33.91
CA SER A 10 28.42 41.24 -33.25
C SER A 10 28.98 40.28 -32.20
N LEU A 11 28.88 40.65 -30.92
CA LEU A 11 29.22 39.78 -29.79
C LEU A 11 28.14 38.68 -29.67
N LEU A 12 28.48 37.45 -30.03
CA LEU A 12 27.61 36.29 -29.89
C LEU A 12 27.73 35.75 -28.46
N THR A 13 26.86 36.19 -27.55
CA THR A 13 26.79 35.70 -26.18
C THR A 13 26.18 34.30 -26.18
N CYS A 14 27.02 33.28 -26.10
CA CYS A 14 26.60 31.88 -25.99
C CYS A 14 26.06 31.63 -24.58
N LEU A 15 24.74 31.78 -24.36
CA LEU A 15 24.09 31.36 -23.13
C LEU A 15 24.16 29.82 -23.02
N LEU A 16 25.13 29.33 -22.25
CA LEU A 16 25.15 27.96 -21.76
C LEU A 16 24.00 27.79 -20.77
N THR A 17 22.84 27.36 -21.25
CA THR A 17 21.78 26.84 -20.37
C THR A 17 22.25 25.50 -19.82
N SER A 18 22.79 25.51 -18.62
CA SER A 18 23.04 24.31 -17.83
C SER A 18 21.69 23.67 -17.51
N VAL A 19 21.33 22.64 -18.28
CA VAL A 19 20.21 21.75 -17.95
C VAL A 19 20.65 20.98 -16.71
N VAL A 20 20.28 21.48 -15.53
CA VAL A 20 20.39 20.71 -14.29
C VAL A 20 19.44 19.54 -14.45
N ALA A 21 19.97 18.36 -14.78
CA ALA A 21 19.20 17.13 -14.79
C ALA A 21 18.66 16.94 -13.37
N ALA A 22 17.34 17.15 -13.19
CA ALA A 22 16.69 16.90 -11.93
C ALA A 22 16.95 15.45 -11.54
N GLU A 23 17.65 15.25 -10.42
CA GLU A 23 17.97 13.91 -9.93
C GLU A 23 16.67 13.11 -9.78
N ALA A 24 16.63 11.93 -10.42
CA ALA A 24 15.46 11.08 -10.39
C ALA A 24 15.20 10.65 -8.95
N LYS A 25 14.07 11.11 -8.39
CA LYS A 25 13.70 10.78 -7.00
C LYS A 25 13.54 9.26 -6.86
N PRO A 26 13.99 8.64 -5.76
CA PRO A 26 13.85 7.20 -5.54
C PRO A 26 12.42 6.81 -5.08
N TRP A 27 11.43 7.58 -5.49
CA TRP A 27 10.00 7.39 -5.28
C TRP A 27 9.23 8.06 -6.43
N VAL A 28 7.93 7.79 -6.53
CA VAL A 28 7.06 8.46 -7.50
C VAL A 28 6.01 9.32 -6.78
N VAL A 29 5.73 10.50 -7.32
CA VAL A 29 4.66 11.38 -6.86
C VAL A 29 3.64 11.52 -7.98
N TYR A 30 2.38 11.24 -7.65
CA TYR A 30 1.23 11.59 -8.48
C TYR A 30 0.59 12.84 -7.89
N PRO A 31 0.48 13.92 -8.68
CA PRO A 31 -0.01 15.19 -8.16
C PRO A 31 -1.46 15.05 -7.67
N GLY A 32 -1.81 15.85 -6.67
CA GLY A 32 -3.21 16.11 -6.39
C GLY A 32 -3.84 16.85 -7.57
N GLY A 33 -5.16 16.79 -7.67
CA GLY A 33 -5.89 17.43 -8.74
C GLY A 33 -7.29 17.83 -8.29
N ASN A 34 -8.16 18.05 -9.26
CA ASN A 34 -9.56 18.29 -8.99
C ASN A 34 -10.23 16.98 -8.55
N GLY A 35 -11.12 17.05 -7.55
CA GLY A 35 -11.86 15.88 -7.08
C GLY A 35 -12.12 15.91 -5.58
N SER A 36 -12.84 14.90 -5.10
CA SER A 36 -13.24 14.82 -3.69
C SER A 36 -12.05 14.68 -2.73
N GLY A 37 -10.92 14.16 -3.19
CA GLY A 37 -9.66 13.99 -2.44
C GLY A 37 -8.69 15.16 -2.54
N ALA A 38 -9.05 16.26 -3.23
CA ALA A 38 -8.19 17.43 -3.38
C ALA A 38 -7.72 17.97 -2.02
N GLY A 39 -6.45 18.37 -1.95
CA GLY A 39 -5.83 18.87 -0.71
C GLY A 39 -5.48 17.80 0.32
N LYS A 40 -5.70 16.51 0.05
CA LYS A 40 -5.28 15.39 0.90
C LYS A 40 -4.09 14.66 0.31
N HIS A 41 -3.17 14.23 1.17
CA HIS A 41 -1.95 13.50 0.79
C HIS A 41 -1.95 12.07 1.34
N ILE A 42 -1.90 11.10 0.44
CA ILE A 42 -1.76 9.68 0.77
C ILE A 42 -0.32 9.22 0.47
N VAL A 43 0.32 8.55 1.42
CA VAL A 43 1.63 7.93 1.22
C VAL A 43 1.49 6.42 1.24
N PHE A 44 1.98 5.78 0.17
CA PHE A 44 2.08 4.34 0.02
C PHE A 44 3.50 3.91 0.33
N VAL A 45 3.67 2.99 1.29
CA VAL A 45 4.96 2.44 1.69
C VAL A 45 5.02 0.98 1.23
N THR A 46 5.87 0.70 0.25
CA THR A 46 5.98 -0.60 -0.42
C THR A 46 7.33 -1.27 -0.15
N GLY A 47 7.36 -2.60 -0.23
CA GLY A 47 8.52 -3.39 0.20
C GLY A 47 8.14 -4.79 0.66
N ASP A 48 7.08 -5.37 0.10
CA ASP A 48 6.83 -6.80 0.14
C ASP A 48 7.53 -7.47 -1.07
N ASP A 49 8.14 -8.64 -0.86
CA ASP A 49 9.01 -9.34 -1.81
C ASP A 49 8.34 -10.52 -2.54
N GLU A 50 7.06 -10.75 -2.27
CA GLU A 50 6.32 -11.90 -2.80
C GLU A 50 5.11 -11.46 -3.62
N TYR A 51 4.25 -10.62 -3.07
CA TYR A 51 2.92 -10.23 -3.57
C TYR A 51 2.90 -8.95 -4.41
N ARG A 52 4.09 -8.43 -4.79
CA ARG A 52 4.27 -7.34 -5.77
C ARG A 52 3.67 -6.01 -5.34
N SER A 53 3.99 -5.59 -4.12
CA SER A 53 3.62 -4.26 -3.61
C SER A 53 4.05 -3.12 -4.54
N GLU A 54 5.19 -3.28 -5.20
CA GLU A 54 5.78 -2.35 -6.17
C GLU A 54 4.99 -2.22 -7.48
N GLU A 55 4.10 -3.16 -7.81
CA GLU A 55 3.23 -3.06 -8.99
C GLU A 55 1.83 -2.58 -8.60
N GLY A 56 1.28 -3.16 -7.52
CA GLY A 56 -0.10 -2.90 -7.10
C GLY A 56 -0.33 -1.51 -6.52
N MET A 57 0.60 -1.02 -5.69
CA MET A 57 0.42 0.26 -5.01
C MET A 57 0.56 1.47 -5.94
N PRO A 58 1.51 1.51 -6.90
CA PRO A 58 1.50 2.53 -7.96
C PRO A 58 0.18 2.59 -8.73
N MET A 59 -0.40 1.44 -9.10
CA MET A 59 -1.69 1.41 -9.79
C MET A 59 -2.80 2.02 -8.95
N LEU A 60 -2.94 1.59 -7.68
CA LEU A 60 -3.98 2.11 -6.79
C LEU A 60 -3.79 3.62 -6.53
N ALA A 61 -2.55 4.06 -6.34
CA ALA A 61 -2.20 5.46 -6.15
C ALA A 61 -2.56 6.32 -7.37
N LYS A 62 -2.36 5.82 -8.60
CA LYS A 62 -2.80 6.51 -9.82
C LYS A 62 -4.32 6.66 -9.90
N ILE A 63 -5.08 5.63 -9.50
CA ILE A 63 -6.55 5.73 -9.40
C ILE A 63 -6.94 6.84 -8.43
N LEU A 64 -6.40 6.83 -7.22
CA LEU A 64 -6.71 7.83 -6.19
C LEU A 64 -6.31 9.25 -6.62
N SER A 65 -5.17 9.41 -7.29
CA SER A 65 -4.74 10.71 -7.79
C SER A 65 -5.58 11.21 -8.97
N VAL A 66 -5.64 10.45 -10.07
CA VAL A 66 -6.25 10.94 -11.31
C VAL A 66 -7.78 10.91 -11.27
N ARG A 67 -8.38 9.94 -10.59
CA ARG A 67 -9.84 9.81 -10.55
C ARG A 67 -10.48 10.55 -9.37
N HIS A 68 -9.73 10.74 -8.28
CA HIS A 68 -10.27 11.30 -7.03
C HIS A 68 -9.57 12.57 -6.56
N GLY A 69 -8.44 12.98 -7.15
CA GLY A 69 -7.76 14.23 -6.84
C GLY A 69 -6.79 14.18 -5.66
N PHE A 70 -6.55 13.01 -5.05
CA PHE A 70 -5.58 12.88 -3.97
C PHE A 70 -4.16 13.13 -4.45
N LYS A 71 -3.33 13.86 -3.67
CA LYS A 71 -1.88 13.76 -3.86
C LYS A 71 -1.46 12.37 -3.38
N CYS A 72 -0.69 11.64 -4.18
CA CYS A 72 -0.18 10.32 -3.78
C CYS A 72 1.34 10.25 -3.94
N THR A 73 2.03 9.79 -2.91
CA THR A 73 3.46 9.44 -3.01
C THR A 73 3.60 7.94 -2.81
N VAL A 74 4.35 7.27 -3.68
CA VAL A 74 4.65 5.84 -3.53
C VAL A 74 6.14 5.65 -3.31
N LEU A 75 6.47 5.10 -2.15
CA LEU A 75 7.82 4.80 -1.70
C LEU A 75 8.12 3.31 -1.94
N PHE A 76 9.35 3.00 -2.27
CA PHE A 76 9.78 1.65 -2.64
C PHE A 76 10.98 1.19 -1.81
N ALA A 77 11.08 -0.12 -1.60
CA ALA A 77 12.36 -0.72 -1.30
C ALA A 77 13.27 -0.58 -2.53
N VAL A 78 14.41 0.09 -2.38
CA VAL A 78 15.35 0.34 -3.48
C VAL A 78 16.76 -0.08 -3.12
N ASP A 79 17.50 -0.56 -4.11
CA ASP A 79 18.93 -0.77 -3.98
C ASP A 79 19.64 0.60 -3.98
N PRO A 80 20.29 1.01 -2.86
CA PRO A 80 20.89 2.33 -2.75
C PRO A 80 22.04 2.56 -3.73
N LYS A 81 22.63 1.51 -4.31
CA LYS A 81 23.72 1.63 -5.28
C LYS A 81 23.22 1.93 -6.70
N THR A 82 22.02 1.46 -7.04
CA THR A 82 21.52 1.50 -8.43
C THR A 82 20.25 2.33 -8.61
N GLY A 83 19.53 2.65 -7.52
CA GLY A 83 18.24 3.33 -7.55
C GLY A 83 17.09 2.46 -8.11
N VAL A 84 17.35 1.18 -8.39
CA VAL A 84 16.35 0.23 -8.89
C VAL A 84 15.48 -0.27 -7.73
N ILE A 85 14.19 -0.44 -8.01
CA ILE A 85 13.25 -1.08 -7.08
C ILE A 85 13.71 -2.51 -6.83
N LYS A 86 13.91 -2.83 -5.56
CA LYS A 86 14.42 -4.12 -5.10
C LYS A 86 13.58 -4.58 -3.91
N PRO A 87 12.46 -5.29 -4.17
CA PRO A 87 11.51 -5.69 -3.12
C PRO A 87 12.13 -6.55 -2.00
N ASP A 88 13.17 -7.34 -2.31
CA ASP A 88 13.90 -8.14 -1.33
C ASP A 88 14.98 -7.35 -0.54
N HIS A 89 15.17 -6.06 -0.83
CA HIS A 89 16.05 -5.19 -0.05
C HIS A 89 15.35 -4.71 1.24
N GLN A 90 15.62 -5.40 2.34
CA GLN A 90 14.89 -5.23 3.61
C GLN A 90 15.21 -3.96 4.41
N THR A 91 16.27 -3.23 4.05
CA THR A 91 16.91 -2.24 4.92
C THR A 91 16.92 -0.82 4.35
N ASN A 92 16.19 -0.53 3.26
CA ASN A 92 16.18 0.80 2.67
C ASN A 92 14.88 1.12 1.95
N ILE A 93 14.16 2.13 2.44
CA ILE A 93 13.02 2.76 1.77
C ILE A 93 13.22 4.29 1.89
N PRO A 94 13.81 4.95 0.90
CA PRO A 94 13.99 6.41 0.93
C PRO A 94 12.66 7.15 0.75
N GLY A 95 12.60 8.40 1.22
CA GLY A 95 11.41 9.26 1.11
C GLY A 95 10.38 9.07 2.23
N LEU A 96 10.71 8.31 3.29
CA LEU A 96 9.80 8.07 4.42
C LEU A 96 9.42 9.34 5.17
N GLU A 97 10.22 10.41 5.09
CA GLU A 97 9.90 11.75 5.58
C GLU A 97 8.62 12.34 4.94
N ALA A 98 8.18 11.82 3.79
CA ALA A 98 6.89 12.19 3.20
C ALA A 98 5.70 11.91 4.16
N LEU A 99 5.85 10.93 5.07
CA LEU A 99 4.83 10.60 6.08
C LEU A 99 4.59 11.76 7.06
N ASP A 100 5.59 12.61 7.30
CA ASP A 100 5.49 13.71 8.27
C ASP A 100 4.36 14.70 7.89
N SER A 101 4.10 14.84 6.58
CA SER A 101 3.04 15.69 6.01
C SER A 101 1.81 14.93 5.50
N ALA A 102 1.85 13.60 5.47
CA ALA A 102 0.77 12.79 4.90
C ALA A 102 -0.49 12.81 5.78
N ASP A 103 -1.67 12.68 5.17
CA ASP A 103 -2.95 12.52 5.87
C ASP A 103 -3.34 11.06 6.09
N LEU A 104 -2.85 10.15 5.24
CA LEU A 104 -3.12 8.71 5.32
C LEU A 104 -1.89 7.91 4.89
N MET A 105 -1.60 6.83 5.62
CA MET A 105 -0.57 5.85 5.25
C MET A 105 -1.20 4.55 4.75
N VAL A 106 -0.79 4.11 3.56
CA VAL A 106 -1.07 2.76 3.04
C VAL A 106 0.21 1.94 3.13
N LEU A 107 0.15 0.81 3.82
CA LEU A 107 1.30 -0.06 4.08
C LEU A 107 1.12 -1.40 3.39
N PHE A 108 2.13 -1.75 2.61
CA PHE A 108 2.30 -3.07 2.03
C PHE A 108 3.77 -3.47 2.10
N LEU A 109 4.17 -3.88 3.30
CA LEU A 109 5.53 -4.24 3.66
C LEU A 109 5.61 -5.67 4.15
N ARG A 110 6.80 -6.24 4.09
CA ARG A 110 7.08 -7.53 4.71
C ARG A 110 8.49 -7.60 5.29
N PHE A 111 8.60 -8.00 6.55
CA PHE A 111 9.89 -8.33 7.19
C PHE A 111 11.01 -7.29 6.96
N ARG A 112 10.65 -6.01 6.92
CA ARG A 112 11.62 -4.92 6.84
C ARG A 112 12.40 -4.82 8.15
N GLU A 113 13.65 -4.44 8.03
CA GLU A 113 14.48 -4.03 9.16
C GLU A 113 15.09 -2.69 8.82
N LEU A 114 14.25 -1.66 8.86
CA LEU A 114 14.65 -0.33 8.45
C LEU A 114 15.61 0.27 9.51
N PRO A 115 16.64 1.02 9.08
CA PRO A 115 17.44 1.83 9.99
C PRO A 115 16.55 2.72 10.85
N ASP A 116 16.95 2.95 12.10
CA ASP A 116 16.13 3.69 13.07
C ASP A 116 15.69 5.08 12.57
N LYS A 117 16.51 5.76 11.77
CA LYS A 117 16.14 7.04 11.15
C LYS A 117 14.94 6.91 10.22
N GLN A 118 14.92 5.88 9.36
CA GLN A 118 13.80 5.62 8.45
C GLN A 118 12.57 5.11 9.22
N MET A 119 12.77 4.16 10.14
CA MET A 119 11.67 3.58 10.92
C MET A 119 10.94 4.62 11.78
N LYS A 120 11.65 5.66 12.26
CA LYS A 120 11.08 6.76 13.04
C LYS A 120 9.86 7.39 12.37
N HIS A 121 9.88 7.65 11.06
CA HIS A 121 8.75 8.26 10.36
C HIS A 121 7.49 7.39 10.36
N ILE A 122 7.64 6.06 10.24
CA ILE A 122 6.50 5.12 10.33
C ILE A 122 5.93 5.11 11.75
N VAL A 123 6.80 5.09 12.76
CA VAL A 123 6.37 5.09 14.17
C VAL A 123 5.69 6.41 14.52
N ASP A 124 6.26 7.55 14.14
CA ASP A 124 5.66 8.86 14.38
C ASP A 124 4.29 8.97 13.71
N PHE A 125 4.14 8.50 12.46
CA PHE A 125 2.83 8.43 11.80
C PHE A 125 1.87 7.53 12.58
N THR A 126 2.33 6.36 13.04
CA THR A 126 1.53 5.41 13.84
C THR A 126 0.96 6.06 15.10
N HIS A 127 1.73 6.95 15.75
CA HIS A 127 1.30 7.67 16.96
C HIS A 127 0.60 9.01 16.66
N SER A 128 0.47 9.41 15.39
CA SER A 128 -0.12 10.71 15.02
C SER A 128 -1.64 10.80 15.18
N GLY A 129 -2.33 9.65 15.25
CA GLY A 129 -3.80 9.56 15.20
C GLY A 129 -4.39 9.54 13.79
N LYS A 130 -3.54 9.65 12.75
CA LYS A 130 -3.96 9.59 11.35
C LYS A 130 -4.30 8.16 10.92
N PRO A 131 -5.16 7.98 9.90
CA PRO A 131 -5.60 6.67 9.43
C PRO A 131 -4.48 5.85 8.78
N ILE A 132 -4.57 4.53 8.94
CA ILE A 132 -3.64 3.56 8.34
C ILE A 132 -4.44 2.47 7.64
N ILE A 133 -4.01 2.14 6.42
CA ILE A 133 -4.50 0.99 5.66
C ILE A 133 -3.38 -0.03 5.55
N GLY A 134 -3.57 -1.24 6.05
CA GLY A 134 -2.61 -2.35 5.94
C GLY A 134 -3.10 -3.43 4.99
N LEU A 135 -2.27 -3.83 4.03
CA LEU A 135 -2.58 -4.90 3.08
C LEU A 135 -1.64 -6.09 3.25
N ARG A 136 -2.17 -7.30 3.04
CA ARG A 136 -1.44 -8.58 3.00
C ARG A 136 -0.43 -8.67 4.14
N THR A 137 0.85 -8.52 3.81
CA THR A 137 1.96 -8.83 4.69
C THR A 137 2.24 -7.72 5.68
N ALA A 138 1.49 -6.61 5.67
CA ALA A 138 1.61 -5.55 6.66
C ALA A 138 1.35 -6.04 8.10
N THR A 139 0.63 -7.16 8.28
CA THR A 139 0.51 -7.86 9.58
C THR A 139 1.87 -8.29 10.14
N HIS A 140 2.88 -8.42 9.30
CA HIS A 140 4.25 -8.77 9.65
C HIS A 140 5.26 -7.90 8.90
N ALA A 141 4.98 -6.59 8.90
CA ALA A 141 5.78 -5.59 8.21
C ALA A 141 7.27 -5.56 8.63
N PHE A 142 7.59 -5.89 9.88
CA PHE A 142 8.94 -5.71 10.45
C PHE A 142 9.53 -6.99 11.04
N ASN A 143 10.84 -7.18 10.85
CA ASN A 143 11.62 -8.27 11.40
C ASN A 143 13.04 -7.82 11.80
N TYR A 144 13.21 -7.35 13.03
CA TYR A 144 14.52 -6.90 13.53
C TYR A 144 15.34 -8.08 14.06
N SER A 145 16.06 -8.72 13.14
CA SER A 145 16.93 -9.86 13.40
C SER A 145 18.42 -9.49 13.43
N ARG A 146 18.84 -8.45 12.71
CA ARG A 146 20.26 -8.07 12.55
C ARG A 146 20.70 -7.06 13.63
N ASN A 147 19.99 -5.94 13.76
CA ASN A 147 20.26 -4.89 14.74
C ASN A 147 19.52 -5.15 16.05
N LYS A 148 20.17 -5.88 16.95
CA LYS A 148 19.61 -6.21 18.28
C LYS A 148 19.43 -4.99 19.20
N ASN A 149 20.14 -3.89 18.92
CA ASN A 149 20.13 -2.67 19.72
C ASN A 149 19.13 -1.62 19.20
N SER A 150 18.44 -1.88 18.08
CA SER A 150 17.41 -0.97 17.60
C SER A 150 16.31 -0.81 18.64
N LYS A 151 15.96 0.42 18.96
CA LYS A 151 14.81 0.72 19.84
C LYS A 151 13.48 0.25 19.24
N PHE A 152 13.42 0.02 17.93
CA PHE A 152 12.24 -0.48 17.23
C PHE A 152 12.18 -2.00 17.13
N ARG A 153 13.20 -2.73 17.63
CA ARG A 153 13.19 -4.19 17.69
C ARG A 153 11.91 -4.80 18.29
N PRO A 154 11.29 -4.24 19.35
CA PRO A 154 10.03 -4.76 19.89
C PRO A 154 8.87 -4.78 18.89
N LEU A 155 8.95 -4.03 17.79
CA LEU A 155 7.94 -4.00 16.72
C LEU A 155 8.06 -5.16 15.72
N THR A 156 9.03 -6.06 15.90
CA THR A 156 9.16 -7.30 15.14
C THR A 156 7.89 -8.15 15.21
N PHE A 157 7.46 -8.70 14.07
CA PHE A 157 6.19 -9.41 13.92
C PHE A 157 5.95 -10.55 14.93
N ASN A 158 7.00 -11.20 15.42
CA ASN A 158 6.92 -12.30 16.39
C ASN A 158 7.22 -11.86 17.83
N SER A 159 7.22 -10.55 18.10
CA SER A 159 7.40 -10.01 19.44
C SER A 159 6.28 -10.46 20.38
N GLY A 160 6.65 -10.73 21.64
CA GLY A 160 5.69 -10.99 22.72
C GLY A 160 5.14 -9.70 23.35
N LYS A 161 5.85 -8.58 23.22
CA LYS A 161 5.48 -7.29 23.82
C LYS A 161 5.96 -6.12 22.92
N PRO A 162 5.05 -5.45 22.19
CA PRO A 162 3.66 -5.83 21.99
C PRO A 162 3.54 -7.19 21.28
N ARG A 163 2.50 -7.97 21.62
CA ARG A 163 2.23 -9.26 20.98
C ARG A 163 2.00 -9.03 19.48
N GLY A 164 2.76 -9.74 18.65
CA GLY A 164 2.65 -9.63 17.19
C GLY A 164 3.38 -8.41 16.60
N GLY A 165 4.20 -7.71 17.40
CA GLY A 165 4.92 -6.53 16.95
C GLY A 165 4.01 -5.39 16.52
N TRP A 166 4.45 -4.63 15.51
CA TRP A 166 3.65 -3.53 14.95
C TRP A 166 2.31 -4.00 14.36
N GLY A 167 2.29 -5.13 13.64
CA GLY A 167 1.06 -5.63 13.01
C GLY A 167 0.02 -6.05 14.04
N GLY A 168 0.44 -6.82 15.05
CA GLY A 168 -0.43 -7.20 16.17
C GLY A 168 -0.93 -5.99 16.97
N LEU A 169 -0.06 -5.01 17.21
CA LEU A 169 -0.42 -3.78 17.91
C LEU A 169 -1.44 -2.93 17.13
N VAL A 170 -1.10 -2.60 15.88
CA VAL A 170 -1.82 -1.60 15.07
C VAL A 170 -2.96 -2.23 14.28
N LEU A 171 -2.67 -3.26 13.47
CA LEU A 171 -3.67 -3.93 12.65
C LEU A 171 -4.51 -4.91 13.45
N GLY A 172 -3.98 -5.44 14.55
CA GLY A 172 -4.67 -6.40 15.43
C GLY A 172 -4.31 -7.87 15.14
N ASP A 173 -3.46 -8.15 14.16
CA ASP A 173 -3.00 -9.50 13.87
C ASP A 173 -1.57 -9.53 13.33
N THR A 174 -0.92 -10.69 13.42
CA THR A 174 0.43 -10.94 12.88
C THR A 174 0.45 -12.19 12.00
N TRP A 175 1.56 -12.43 11.30
CA TRP A 175 1.72 -13.64 10.51
C TRP A 175 1.50 -14.91 11.33
N LEU A 176 0.66 -15.80 10.79
CA LEU A 176 0.43 -17.14 11.33
C LEU A 176 0.80 -18.21 10.31
N ASN A 177 -0.04 -18.35 9.28
CA ASN A 177 0.06 -19.36 8.26
C ASN A 177 -0.81 -19.01 7.05
N HIS A 178 -0.62 -19.77 5.97
CA HIS A 178 -1.59 -19.89 4.91
C HIS A 178 -2.72 -20.82 5.39
N HIS A 179 -3.95 -20.33 5.38
CA HIS A 179 -5.15 -21.12 5.69
C HIS A 179 -5.65 -21.85 4.43
N GLY A 180 -5.60 -21.17 3.28
CA GLY A 180 -5.70 -21.81 1.98
C GLY A 180 -4.38 -22.46 1.56
N HIS A 181 -4.43 -23.38 0.61
CA HIS A 181 -3.23 -23.95 -0.01
C HIS A 181 -2.58 -22.90 -0.89
N HIS A 182 -1.43 -22.40 -0.44
CA HIS A 182 -0.67 -21.38 -1.13
C HIS A 182 -0.41 -21.73 -2.61
N GLY A 183 -0.74 -20.79 -3.50
CA GLY A 183 -0.58 -20.94 -4.95
C GLY A 183 -1.53 -21.93 -5.65
N ARG A 184 -2.48 -22.56 -4.93
CA ARG A 184 -3.42 -23.54 -5.49
C ARG A 184 -4.88 -23.23 -5.20
N GLU A 185 -5.17 -22.64 -4.04
CA GLU A 185 -6.50 -22.19 -3.65
C GLU A 185 -6.57 -20.65 -3.70
N SER A 186 -7.72 -20.11 -4.07
CA SER A 186 -7.96 -18.67 -4.17
C SER A 186 -8.93 -18.17 -3.11
N THR A 187 -9.06 -16.85 -3.03
CA THR A 187 -9.88 -16.18 -2.01
C THR A 187 -11.08 -15.49 -2.65
N ARG A 188 -12.26 -15.77 -2.08
CA ARG A 188 -13.50 -15.02 -2.32
C ARG A 188 -13.86 -14.23 -1.08
N GLY A 189 -14.01 -12.91 -1.20
CA GLY A 189 -14.49 -12.07 -0.12
C GLY A 189 -16.01 -12.16 0.00
N VAL A 190 -16.49 -12.59 1.18
CA VAL A 190 -17.91 -12.66 1.55
C VAL A 190 -18.22 -11.56 2.54
N ILE A 191 -19.07 -10.61 2.14
CA ILE A 191 -19.47 -9.48 2.99
C ILE A 191 -20.13 -10.00 4.27
N ASN A 192 -19.69 -9.49 5.42
CA ASN A 192 -20.35 -9.78 6.69
C ASN A 192 -21.73 -9.09 6.74
N PRO A 193 -22.84 -9.84 6.84
CA PRO A 193 -24.18 -9.24 6.87
C PRO A 193 -24.39 -8.21 7.98
N LYS A 194 -23.69 -8.37 9.13
CA LYS A 194 -23.77 -7.44 10.27
C LYS A 194 -23.20 -6.05 9.97
N HIS A 195 -22.38 -5.93 8.94
CA HIS A 195 -21.70 -4.69 8.58
C HIS A 195 -21.93 -4.28 7.12
N LYS A 196 -22.92 -4.88 6.44
CA LYS A 196 -23.18 -4.65 4.99
C LYS A 196 -23.41 -3.17 4.61
N THR A 197 -23.86 -2.34 5.56
CA THR A 197 -24.11 -0.90 5.38
C THR A 197 -22.89 -0.03 5.70
N HIS A 198 -21.75 -0.62 6.08
CA HIS A 198 -20.56 0.14 6.39
C HIS A 198 -20.05 0.90 5.15
N PRO A 199 -19.67 2.19 5.25
CA PRO A 199 -19.30 3.01 4.08
C PRO A 199 -18.19 2.41 3.20
N VAL A 200 -17.25 1.69 3.79
CA VAL A 200 -16.19 0.97 3.05
C VAL A 200 -16.76 -0.03 2.02
N LEU A 201 -17.93 -0.61 2.29
CA LEU A 201 -18.57 -1.61 1.44
C LEU A 201 -19.52 -1.02 0.39
N THR A 202 -19.70 0.30 0.35
CA THR A 202 -20.60 0.95 -0.61
C THR A 202 -20.21 0.62 -2.07
N GLY A 203 -21.12 -0.05 -2.79
CA GLY A 203 -20.94 -0.48 -4.18
C GLY A 203 -19.92 -1.61 -4.39
N VAL A 204 -19.36 -2.18 -3.32
CA VAL A 204 -18.36 -3.26 -3.41
C VAL A 204 -19.07 -4.56 -3.81
N THR A 205 -18.65 -5.10 -4.95
CA THR A 205 -19.12 -6.37 -5.51
C THR A 205 -17.92 -7.16 -6.02
N ASP A 206 -18.01 -8.48 -6.10
CA ASP A 206 -16.98 -9.35 -6.70
C ASP A 206 -15.56 -9.18 -6.12
N ILE A 207 -15.41 -9.40 -4.81
CA ILE A 207 -14.10 -9.47 -4.17
C ILE A 207 -13.52 -10.86 -4.44
N TRP A 208 -12.58 -10.96 -5.39
CA TRP A 208 -11.83 -12.20 -5.62
C TRP A 208 -10.40 -11.90 -6.00
N GLY A 209 -9.49 -12.74 -5.52
CA GLY A 209 -8.08 -12.65 -5.82
C GLY A 209 -7.51 -14.06 -6.00
N PRO A 210 -6.63 -14.27 -6.99
CA PRO A 210 -5.97 -15.55 -7.22
C PRO A 210 -4.84 -15.75 -6.20
N THR A 211 -5.16 -15.64 -4.92
CA THR A 211 -4.25 -15.82 -3.80
C THR A 211 -4.97 -16.51 -2.66
N ASP A 212 -4.25 -17.30 -1.88
CA ASP A 212 -4.81 -18.06 -0.78
C ASP A 212 -5.20 -17.16 0.41
N VAL A 213 -6.15 -17.65 1.22
CA VAL A 213 -6.59 -17.01 2.46
C VAL A 213 -5.52 -17.19 3.53
N TYR A 214 -5.17 -16.13 4.25
CA TYR A 214 -4.34 -16.21 5.44
C TYR A 214 -5.14 -16.66 6.66
N GLY A 215 -4.49 -17.43 7.54
CA GLY A 215 -5.01 -17.67 8.87
C GLY A 215 -4.92 -16.40 9.70
N VAL A 216 -6.03 -16.02 10.31
CA VAL A 216 -6.12 -14.89 11.24
C VAL A 216 -6.48 -15.45 12.61
N ARG A 217 -5.76 -15.02 13.65
CA ARG A 217 -6.04 -15.44 15.04
C ARG A 217 -7.24 -14.67 15.59
N THR A 218 -7.37 -14.63 16.92
CA THR A 218 -8.30 -13.76 17.61
C THR A 218 -7.91 -12.31 17.40
N LEU A 219 -8.76 -11.58 16.66
CA LEU A 219 -8.64 -10.13 16.54
C LEU A 219 -9.01 -9.42 17.87
N PRO A 220 -8.47 -8.22 18.13
CA PRO A 220 -8.86 -7.39 19.27
C PRO A 220 -10.36 -7.11 19.32
N LYS A 221 -10.89 -6.87 20.53
CA LYS A 221 -12.32 -6.62 20.75
C LYS A 221 -12.87 -5.41 19.97
N ASP A 222 -12.02 -4.44 19.66
CA ASP A 222 -12.38 -3.25 18.88
C ASP A 222 -12.42 -3.48 17.36
N ALA A 223 -11.94 -4.64 16.88
CA ALA A 223 -11.96 -4.98 15.48
C ALA A 223 -13.33 -5.48 15.01
N LYS A 224 -13.77 -4.97 13.87
CA LYS A 224 -15.03 -5.37 13.20
C LYS A 224 -14.69 -5.99 11.84
N VAL A 225 -14.94 -7.29 11.71
CA VAL A 225 -14.72 -8.03 10.46
C VAL A 225 -15.83 -7.71 9.48
N ILE A 226 -15.53 -6.91 8.45
CA ILE A 226 -16.52 -6.47 7.46
C ILE A 226 -16.58 -7.39 6.23
N VAL A 227 -15.54 -8.18 5.98
CA VAL A 227 -15.50 -9.21 4.93
C VAL A 227 -14.78 -10.45 5.48
N HIS A 228 -15.33 -11.63 5.22
CA HIS A 228 -14.70 -12.93 5.48
C HIS A 228 -14.10 -13.51 4.20
N GLY A 229 -13.06 -14.33 4.35
CA GLY A 229 -12.34 -15.00 3.28
C GLY A 229 -12.82 -16.43 3.13
N GLN A 230 -13.55 -16.68 2.05
CA GLN A 230 -13.92 -18.02 1.63
C GLN A 230 -12.81 -18.60 0.76
N VAL A 231 -12.33 -19.78 1.14
CA VAL A 231 -11.34 -20.55 0.37
C VAL A 231 -12.04 -21.24 -0.80
N LEU A 232 -11.52 -21.04 -2.01
CA LEU A 232 -11.99 -21.72 -3.23
C LEU A 232 -11.03 -22.82 -3.66
N ALA A 233 -11.56 -23.93 -4.17
CA ALA A 233 -10.83 -25.10 -4.66
C ALA A 233 -10.23 -24.88 -6.06
N GLY A 234 -9.44 -23.82 -6.21
CA GLY A 234 -8.76 -23.48 -7.47
C GLY A 234 -8.44 -21.99 -7.58
N MET A 235 -7.72 -21.63 -8.65
CA MET A 235 -7.22 -20.28 -8.93
C MET A 235 -8.07 -19.50 -9.93
N LYS A 236 -9.35 -19.85 -10.06
CA LYS A 236 -10.32 -19.19 -10.94
C LYS A 236 -11.49 -18.64 -10.12
N PRO A 237 -12.11 -17.52 -10.54
CA PRO A 237 -13.25 -16.95 -9.81
C PRO A 237 -14.45 -17.90 -9.75
N SER A 238 -14.61 -18.78 -10.75
CA SER A 238 -15.69 -19.77 -10.81
C SER A 238 -15.43 -21.05 -10.00
N ALA A 239 -14.27 -21.18 -9.35
CA ALA A 239 -13.96 -22.37 -8.55
C ALA A 239 -14.94 -22.51 -7.37
N ALA A 240 -15.37 -23.73 -7.08
CA ALA A 240 -16.27 -23.99 -5.97
C ALA A 240 -15.58 -23.73 -4.61
N PRO A 241 -16.32 -23.31 -3.58
CA PRO A 241 -15.78 -23.24 -2.23
C PRO A 241 -15.30 -24.60 -1.73
N VAL A 242 -14.18 -24.61 -1.00
CA VAL A 242 -13.73 -25.80 -0.27
C VAL A 242 -14.74 -26.15 0.83
N LYS A 243 -15.06 -27.44 1.01
CA LYS A 243 -15.99 -27.90 2.05
C LYS A 243 -15.29 -28.03 3.42
N GLY A 244 -16.04 -27.86 4.51
CA GLY A 244 -15.58 -28.16 5.87
C GLY A 244 -14.74 -27.05 6.52
N ARG A 245 -13.80 -27.45 7.39
CA ARG A 245 -13.13 -26.56 8.38
C ARG A 245 -12.44 -25.32 7.80
N LYS A 246 -12.14 -25.28 6.49
CA LYS A 246 -11.57 -24.08 5.86
C LYS A 246 -12.59 -22.94 5.68
N ASN A 247 -13.88 -23.25 5.63
CA ASN A 247 -14.95 -22.27 5.43
C ASN A 247 -16.02 -22.29 6.54
N GLU A 248 -15.84 -23.13 7.56
CA GLU A 248 -16.78 -23.33 8.68
C GLU A 248 -16.04 -23.22 10.03
N PRO A 249 -15.81 -22.00 10.55
CA PRO A 249 -16.13 -20.69 9.94
C PRO A 249 -15.08 -20.21 8.92
N MET A 250 -15.46 -19.26 8.08
CA MET A 250 -14.54 -18.52 7.21
C MET A 250 -13.60 -17.62 8.02
N MET A 251 -12.39 -17.37 7.51
CA MET A 251 -11.42 -16.48 8.16
C MET A 251 -11.80 -15.01 8.00
N PRO A 252 -11.46 -14.12 8.95
CA PRO A 252 -11.43 -12.68 8.70
C PRO A 252 -10.56 -12.34 7.48
N LEU A 253 -11.05 -11.46 6.60
CA LEU A 253 -10.34 -11.04 5.39
C LEU A 253 -10.14 -9.54 5.31
N VAL A 254 -11.15 -8.78 5.72
CA VAL A 254 -11.10 -7.31 5.84
C VAL A 254 -11.74 -6.94 7.17
N TRP A 255 -11.03 -6.16 7.97
CA TRP A 255 -11.58 -5.62 9.21
C TRP A 255 -11.18 -4.16 9.38
N ILE A 256 -11.98 -3.47 10.18
CA ILE A 256 -11.72 -2.11 10.62
C ILE A 256 -11.55 -2.08 12.13
N ARG A 257 -10.79 -1.12 12.64
CA ARG A 257 -10.68 -0.90 14.09
C ARG A 257 -10.29 0.53 14.44
N ALA A 258 -10.47 0.88 15.72
CA ALA A 258 -10.13 2.19 16.27
C ALA A 258 -8.91 2.04 17.19
N PHE A 259 -7.72 2.18 16.61
CA PHE A 259 -6.47 2.01 17.34
C PHE A 259 -6.19 3.23 18.22
N LYS A 260 -6.18 3.03 19.54
CA LYS A 260 -5.78 4.05 20.51
C LYS A 260 -4.26 4.05 20.67
N THR A 261 -3.64 5.17 20.31
CA THR A 261 -2.22 5.43 20.52
C THR A 261 -1.92 5.66 22.01
N GLU A 262 -0.66 5.49 22.40
CA GLU A 262 -0.21 5.80 23.77
C GLU A 262 -0.40 7.28 24.14
N THR A 263 -0.44 8.19 23.14
CA THR A 263 -0.71 9.61 23.35
C THR A 263 -2.21 9.95 23.42
N GLY A 264 -3.10 8.94 23.53
CA GLY A 264 -4.55 9.13 23.66
C GLY A 264 -5.30 9.43 22.36
N LYS A 265 -4.59 9.61 21.23
CA LYS A 265 -5.22 9.80 19.90
C LYS A 265 -5.77 8.49 19.37
N THR A 266 -6.80 8.54 18.54
CA THR A 266 -7.43 7.36 17.93
C THR A 266 -7.28 7.38 16.41
N SER A 267 -6.64 6.36 15.85
CA SER A 267 -6.49 6.14 14.41
C SER A 267 -7.59 5.21 13.87
N ARG A 268 -8.16 5.55 12.72
CA ARG A 268 -8.98 4.64 11.92
C ARG A 268 -8.09 3.68 11.15
N ILE A 269 -8.23 2.38 11.43
CA ILE A 269 -7.45 1.33 10.77
C ILE A 269 -8.38 0.53 9.86
N LEU A 270 -7.95 0.30 8.61
CA LEU A 270 -8.51 -0.73 7.75
C LEU A 270 -7.40 -1.73 7.42
N ALA A 271 -7.64 -3.00 7.68
CA ALA A 271 -6.68 -4.05 7.42
C ALA A 271 -7.31 -5.12 6.53
N THR A 272 -6.53 -5.66 5.61
CA THR A 272 -6.91 -6.81 4.82
C THR A 272 -5.75 -7.77 4.61
N THR A 273 -6.03 -9.07 4.61
CA THR A 273 -5.06 -10.11 4.21
C THR A 273 -5.04 -10.36 2.70
N MET A 274 -5.86 -9.64 1.92
CA MET A 274 -5.72 -9.51 0.46
C MET A 274 -4.82 -8.34 0.09
N GLY A 275 -4.40 -8.28 -1.18
CA GLY A 275 -3.72 -7.10 -1.70
C GLY A 275 -2.58 -7.39 -2.65
N ALA A 276 -2.34 -8.64 -3.03
CA ALA A 276 -1.36 -8.92 -4.08
C ALA A 276 -1.70 -8.14 -5.35
N SER A 277 -0.71 -7.81 -6.16
CA SER A 277 -0.96 -7.06 -7.40
C SER A 277 -2.02 -7.75 -8.27
N THR A 278 -2.02 -9.09 -8.33
CA THR A 278 -3.04 -9.88 -9.03
C THR A 278 -4.43 -9.81 -8.38
N ASP A 279 -4.53 -9.66 -7.05
CA ASP A 279 -5.82 -9.48 -6.37
C ASP A 279 -6.49 -8.16 -6.80
N LEU A 280 -5.68 -7.13 -7.08
CA LEU A 280 -6.15 -5.81 -7.53
C LEU A 280 -6.66 -5.82 -8.99
N GLN A 281 -6.70 -6.99 -9.63
CA GLN A 281 -7.51 -7.21 -10.82
C GLN A 281 -9.01 -7.10 -10.52
N SER A 282 -9.43 -7.49 -9.31
CA SER A 282 -10.81 -7.32 -8.85
C SER A 282 -11.19 -5.84 -8.75
N PRO A 283 -12.26 -5.40 -9.45
CA PRO A 283 -12.79 -4.05 -9.26
C PRO A 283 -13.41 -3.88 -7.86
N GLY A 284 -13.94 -4.96 -7.28
CA GLY A 284 -14.45 -5.01 -5.91
C GLY A 284 -13.41 -4.66 -4.88
N LEU A 285 -12.24 -5.30 -4.94
CA LEU A 285 -11.14 -5.02 -4.02
C LEU A 285 -10.60 -3.61 -4.20
N ARG A 286 -10.43 -3.14 -5.44
CA ARG A 286 -10.03 -1.75 -5.70
C ARG A 286 -11.01 -0.75 -5.11
N ARG A 287 -12.32 -0.96 -5.29
CA ARG A 287 -13.38 -0.12 -4.71
C ARG A 287 -13.35 -0.13 -3.18
N LEU A 288 -13.18 -1.30 -2.57
CA LEU A 288 -13.05 -1.42 -1.13
C LEU A 288 -11.88 -0.58 -0.61
N LEU A 289 -10.72 -0.62 -1.27
CA LEU A 289 -9.53 0.12 -0.88
C LEU A 289 -9.69 1.63 -1.10
N VAL A 290 -10.27 2.06 -2.22
CA VAL A 290 -10.59 3.48 -2.48
C VAL A 290 -11.58 4.01 -1.43
N ASN A 291 -12.66 3.28 -1.15
CA ASN A 291 -13.61 3.64 -0.09
C ASN A 291 -12.92 3.66 1.28
N GLY A 292 -11.97 2.75 1.51
CA GLY A 292 -11.11 2.71 2.70
C GLY A 292 -10.31 3.99 2.89
N CYS A 293 -9.75 4.57 1.82
CA CYS A 293 -9.05 5.86 1.89
C CYS A 293 -9.99 7.00 2.32
N PHE A 294 -11.15 7.12 1.68
CA PHE A 294 -12.15 8.13 2.06
C PHE A 294 -12.64 7.94 3.50
N TRP A 295 -12.97 6.71 3.90
CA TRP A 295 -13.41 6.41 5.26
C TRP A 295 -12.32 6.70 6.28
N GLY A 296 -11.06 6.32 6.01
CA GLY A 296 -9.93 6.63 6.90
C GLY A 296 -9.80 8.13 7.15
N LEU A 297 -9.96 8.93 6.11
CA LEU A 297 -9.87 10.39 6.13
C LEU A 297 -11.14 11.09 6.64
N GLN A 298 -12.16 10.35 7.09
CA GLN A 298 -13.45 10.89 7.55
C GLN A 298 -14.21 11.65 6.45
N MET A 299 -14.16 11.12 5.23
CA MET A 299 -14.75 11.70 4.02
C MET A 299 -15.88 10.83 3.46
N GLU A 300 -16.64 10.17 4.33
CA GLU A 300 -17.67 9.19 3.93
C GLU A 300 -18.74 9.77 3.01
N LYS A 301 -19.03 11.07 3.12
CA LYS A 301 -19.97 11.78 2.23
C LYS A 301 -19.55 11.77 0.75
N HIS A 302 -18.28 11.50 0.47
CA HIS A 302 -17.72 11.41 -0.89
C HIS A 302 -17.66 9.97 -1.41
N ILE A 303 -18.03 8.98 -0.60
CA ILE A 303 -18.07 7.58 -1.02
C ILE A 303 -19.33 7.35 -1.85
N SER A 304 -19.13 6.93 -3.11
CA SER A 304 -20.22 6.60 -4.03
C SER A 304 -20.11 5.16 -4.51
N ALA A 305 -21.25 4.48 -4.67
CA ALA A 305 -21.29 3.17 -5.31
C ALA A 305 -20.74 3.20 -6.74
N LYS A 306 -20.70 4.39 -7.35
CA LYS A 306 -20.20 4.66 -8.71
C LYS A 306 -18.78 5.23 -8.76
N SER A 307 -18.06 5.35 -7.62
CA SER A 307 -16.70 5.90 -7.61
C SER A 307 -15.81 5.22 -8.67
N ASP A 308 -15.05 5.97 -9.44
CA ASP A 308 -14.26 5.39 -10.53
C ASP A 308 -13.04 4.64 -9.97
N VAL A 309 -12.94 3.35 -10.28
CA VAL A 309 -11.81 2.48 -9.92
C VAL A 309 -11.17 1.81 -11.13
N THR A 310 -11.46 2.34 -12.32
CA THR A 310 -10.82 1.94 -13.56
C THR A 310 -9.35 2.29 -13.52
N TYR A 311 -8.53 1.48 -14.18
CA TYR A 311 -7.09 1.73 -14.24
C TYR A 311 -6.80 3.06 -14.92
N VAL A 312 -5.67 3.63 -14.52
CA VAL A 312 -5.07 4.79 -15.17
C VAL A 312 -3.81 4.27 -15.86
N GLY A 313 -3.91 4.09 -17.18
CA GLY A 313 -2.93 3.35 -17.98
C GLY A 313 -3.13 1.83 -17.93
N ALA A 314 -2.19 1.10 -18.50
CA ALA A 314 -2.23 -0.37 -18.52
C ALA A 314 -1.87 -0.96 -17.15
N TYR A 315 -2.59 -2.03 -16.75
CA TYR A 315 -2.27 -2.81 -15.57
C TYR A 315 -2.22 -4.30 -15.92
N LYS A 316 -1.00 -4.85 -15.93
CA LYS A 316 -0.70 -6.26 -16.23
C LYS A 316 0.24 -6.78 -15.13
N PRO A 317 -0.29 -7.07 -13.93
CA PRO A 317 0.55 -7.48 -12.81
C PRO A 317 1.23 -8.83 -13.09
N THR A 318 2.44 -9.00 -12.58
CA THR A 318 3.13 -10.28 -12.61
C THR A 318 2.61 -11.22 -11.52
N ARG A 319 2.81 -12.53 -11.71
CA ARG A 319 2.46 -13.52 -10.70
C ARG A 319 3.31 -13.30 -9.44
N PHE A 320 2.67 -13.39 -8.28
CA PHE A 320 3.36 -13.36 -6.99
C PHE A 320 4.37 -14.52 -6.86
N GLY A 321 5.43 -14.29 -6.09
CA GLY A 321 6.48 -15.26 -5.82
C GLY A 321 7.80 -14.59 -5.45
N PHE A 322 8.62 -15.31 -4.70
CA PHE A 322 9.92 -14.82 -4.25
C PHE A 322 10.92 -14.68 -5.39
N GLY A 323 11.67 -13.58 -5.42
CA GLY A 323 12.77 -13.35 -6.35
C GLY A 323 12.35 -13.13 -7.82
N SER A 324 11.09 -13.40 -8.17
CA SER A 324 10.53 -13.32 -9.52
C SER A 324 9.92 -11.95 -9.90
N TYR A 325 10.17 -10.92 -9.09
CA TYR A 325 9.82 -9.54 -9.44
C TYR A 325 10.60 -9.06 -10.68
N VAL A 326 10.01 -8.12 -11.43
CA VAL A 326 10.62 -7.56 -12.64
C VAL A 326 11.91 -6.81 -12.28
N LYS A 327 13.02 -7.13 -12.95
CA LYS A 327 14.33 -6.52 -12.68
C LYS A 327 14.50 -5.21 -13.45
N GLY A 328 15.33 -4.33 -12.91
CA GLY A 328 15.72 -3.08 -13.58
C GLY A 328 14.68 -1.95 -13.52
N VAL A 329 13.51 -2.19 -12.92
CA VAL A 329 12.45 -1.19 -12.79
C VAL A 329 12.87 -0.10 -11.79
N LYS A 330 12.83 1.15 -12.22
CA LYS A 330 13.07 2.33 -11.38
C LYS A 330 11.74 2.97 -10.95
N PRO A 331 11.72 3.74 -9.84
CA PRO A 331 10.54 4.50 -9.45
C PRO A 331 9.97 5.41 -10.55
N SER A 332 10.85 6.00 -11.38
CA SER A 332 10.47 6.82 -12.54
C SER A 332 9.66 6.08 -13.59
N ASP A 333 9.80 4.76 -13.72
CA ASP A 333 9.06 3.95 -14.69
C ASP A 333 7.56 3.87 -14.35
N HIS A 334 7.22 4.16 -13.10
CA HIS A 334 5.85 4.26 -12.63
C HIS A 334 5.22 5.64 -12.82
N ALA A 335 5.95 6.65 -13.31
CA ALA A 335 5.40 7.99 -13.53
C ALA A 335 4.13 7.98 -14.40
N LEU A 336 3.28 8.99 -14.22
CA LEU A 336 2.19 9.25 -15.17
C LEU A 336 2.85 9.68 -16.50
N LYS A 337 2.42 9.04 -17.59
CA LYS A 337 2.86 9.38 -18.94
C LYS A 337 1.84 10.28 -19.61
#